data_AF-A0A1F9PU28-F1
#
_entry.id   AF-A0A1F9PU28-F1
#
_cell.length_a   1.000
_cell.length_b   1.000
_cell.length_c   1.000
_cell.angle_alpha   90.00
_cell.angle_beta   90.00
_cell.angle_gamma   90.00
#
_symmetry.space_group_name_H-M   'P 1'
#
loop_
_entity.id
_entity.type
_entity.pdbx_description
1 polymer ?
#
loop_
_entity_poly.entity_id
_entity_poly.type
_entity_poly.pdbx_seq_one_letter_code
_entity_poly.pdbx_strand_id
1 'polypeptide(L)'
;MAKNKGQKGGAVREVVLGGELTIRRVAGLKAELERALGAGEGVQLRLEEVAEVDLAFLQLLCAAQSQAVLRQQSFRITGDTAGRFAEALRQGGFVPQSGTAVDHLPGCLGQFSGAE
;
A
#
# COMPACT_ATOMS: atom_id res chain seq x y z
N MET A 1 12.72 7.43 -18.87
CA MET A 1 13.45 6.29 -18.26
C MET A 1 12.94 6.09 -16.85
N ALA A 2 12.25 4.97 -16.57
CA ALA A 2 12.11 4.39 -15.24
C ALA A 2 11.78 2.90 -15.42
N LYS A 3 12.81 2.09 -15.64
CA LYS A 3 12.71 0.63 -15.68
C LYS A 3 12.57 0.16 -14.22
N ASN A 4 11.35 -0.09 -13.73
CA ASN A 4 11.21 -0.74 -12.44
C ASN A 4 11.39 -2.27 -12.60
N LYS A 5 12.66 -2.68 -12.66
CA LYS A 5 13.09 -4.08 -12.58
C LYS A 5 13.03 -4.51 -11.12
N GLY A 6 12.15 -5.45 -10.81
CA GLY A 6 12.11 -6.06 -9.48
C GLY A 6 11.03 -7.12 -9.29
N GLN A 7 10.70 -7.91 -10.31
CA GLN A 7 9.85 -9.07 -10.15
C GLN A 7 10.75 -10.31 -10.14
N LYS A 8 11.21 -10.71 -8.95
CA LYS A 8 11.54 -12.12 -8.73
C LYS A 8 10.23 -12.87 -8.89
N GLY A 9 10.19 -13.86 -9.79
CA GLY A 9 9.01 -14.70 -10.05
C GLY A 9 8.69 -15.61 -8.86
N GLY A 10 8.24 -15.01 -7.75
CA GLY A 10 7.55 -15.67 -6.66
C GLY A 10 6.04 -15.49 -6.82
N ALA A 11 5.26 -16.35 -6.20
CA ALA A 11 3.80 -16.21 -6.18
C ALA A 11 3.42 -14.82 -5.64
N VAL A 12 2.50 -14.14 -6.33
CA VAL A 12 1.98 -12.83 -5.93
C VAL A 12 0.53 -13.01 -5.54
N ARG A 13 0.20 -12.63 -4.31
CA ARG A 13 -1.16 -12.59 -3.79
C ARG A 13 -1.79 -11.26 -4.15
N GLU A 14 -2.78 -11.27 -5.04
CA GLU A 14 -3.63 -10.10 -5.31
C GLU A 14 -4.80 -10.07 -4.31
N VAL A 15 -5.05 -8.90 -3.73
CA VAL A 15 -6.20 -8.64 -2.84
C VAL A 15 -6.92 -7.41 -3.37
N VAL A 16 -8.21 -7.56 -3.67
CA VAL A 16 -9.06 -6.48 -4.16
C VAL A 16 -9.88 -5.92 -3.01
N LEU A 17 -9.83 -4.60 -2.82
CA LEU A 17 -10.49 -3.88 -1.74
C LEU A 17 -11.29 -2.70 -2.31
N GLY A 18 -12.50 -2.50 -1.81
CA GLY A 18 -13.37 -1.42 -2.25
C GLY A 18 -14.48 -1.09 -1.28
N GLY A 19 -15.14 0.06 -1.41
CA GLY A 19 -16.11 0.57 -0.44
C GLY A 19 -15.44 1.18 0.80
N GLU A 20 -16.01 0.95 1.98
CA GLU A 20 -15.47 1.46 3.25
C GLU A 20 -14.27 0.63 3.72
N LEU A 21 -13.10 1.27 3.85
CA LEU A 21 -11.84 0.67 4.30
C LEU A 21 -11.51 1.10 5.73
N THR A 22 -12.40 0.74 6.65
CA THR A 22 -12.32 1.10 8.08
C THR A 22 -11.74 -0.03 8.93
N ILE A 23 -11.35 0.27 10.17
CA ILE A 23 -10.69 -0.70 11.09
C ILE A 23 -11.44 -2.04 11.23
N ARG A 24 -12.79 -2.02 11.17
CA ARG A 24 -13.63 -3.22 11.29
C ARG A 24 -13.46 -4.18 10.12
N ARG A 25 -13.26 -3.66 8.91
CA ARG A 25 -13.07 -4.46 7.69
C ARG A 25 -11.61 -4.88 7.51
N VAL A 26 -10.70 -4.10 8.08
CA VAL A 26 -9.25 -4.25 7.99
C VAL A 26 -8.68 -5.31 8.92
N ALA A 27 -9.40 -5.71 9.97
CA ALA A 27 -8.98 -6.82 10.84
C ALA A 27 -8.77 -8.14 10.08
N GLY A 28 -9.64 -8.44 9.09
CA GLY A 28 -9.47 -9.60 8.20
C GLY A 28 -8.29 -9.45 7.24
N LEU A 29 -8.03 -8.23 6.78
CA LEU A 29 -6.91 -7.91 5.89
C LEU A 29 -5.56 -8.13 6.58
N LYS A 30 -5.43 -7.76 7.88
CA LYS A 30 -4.20 -8.02 8.65
C LYS A 30 -3.79 -9.49 8.58
N ALA A 31 -4.73 -10.40 8.89
CA ALA A 31 -4.45 -11.82 8.89
C ALA A 31 -4.09 -12.35 7.48
N GLU A 32 -4.71 -11.81 6.44
CA GLU A 32 -4.37 -12.18 5.06
C GLU A 32 -2.97 -11.70 4.65
N LEU A 33 -2.61 -10.46 5.00
CA LEU A 33 -1.27 -9.90 4.77
C LEU A 33 -0.20 -10.70 5.52
N GLU A 34 -0.43 -11.03 6.80
CA GLU A 34 0.48 -11.84 7.59
C GLU A 34 0.70 -13.23 6.99
N ARG A 35 -0.36 -13.86 6.45
CA ARG A 35 -0.25 -15.16 5.77
C ARG A 35 0.54 -15.07 4.47
N ALA A 36 0.24 -14.11 3.60
CA ALA A 36 0.93 -13.93 2.33
C ALA A 36 2.42 -13.61 2.55
N LEU A 37 2.71 -12.67 3.45
CA LEU A 37 4.08 -12.34 3.82
C LEU A 37 4.80 -13.51 4.51
N GLY A 38 4.06 -14.28 5.32
CA GLY A 38 4.51 -15.54 5.95
C GLY A 38 4.93 -16.61 4.95
N ALA A 39 4.19 -16.75 3.85
CA ALA A 39 4.40 -17.75 2.81
C ALA A 39 5.51 -17.39 1.81
N GLY A 40 6.16 -16.22 1.94
CA GLY A 40 7.17 -15.77 0.98
C GLY A 40 6.58 -15.16 -0.30
N GLU A 41 5.27 -14.89 -0.33
CA GLU A 41 4.56 -14.33 -1.49
C GLU A 41 4.74 -12.81 -1.57
N GLY A 42 4.73 -12.27 -2.80
CA GLY A 42 4.54 -10.84 -3.00
C GLY A 42 3.08 -10.45 -2.75
N VAL A 43 2.82 -9.20 -2.40
CA VAL A 43 1.46 -8.70 -2.17
C VAL A 43 1.15 -7.59 -3.17
N GLN A 44 -0.01 -7.69 -3.83
CA GLN A 44 -0.59 -6.64 -4.67
C GLN A 44 -1.98 -6.28 -4.14
N LEU A 45 -2.14 -5.06 -3.63
CA LEU A 45 -3.42 -4.54 -3.19
C LEU A 45 -4.02 -3.69 -4.31
N ARG A 46 -5.19 -4.08 -4.81
CA ARG A 46 -5.96 -3.32 -5.79
C ARG A 46 -7.11 -2.62 -5.08
N LEU A 47 -7.14 -1.30 -5.17
CA LEU A 47 -8.21 -0.46 -4.61
C LEU A 47 -9.21 -0.08 -5.71
N GLU A 48 -10.48 -0.40 -5.52
CA GLU A 48 -11.58 -0.14 -6.46
C GLU A 48 -12.77 0.50 -5.72
N GLU A 49 -13.34 1.59 -6.22
CA GLU A 49 -14.54 2.22 -5.65
C GLU A 49 -14.44 2.50 -4.13
N VAL A 50 -13.32 3.08 -3.68
CA VAL A 50 -13.09 3.39 -2.27
C VAL A 50 -13.97 4.55 -1.80
N ALA A 51 -14.86 4.28 -0.85
CA ALA A 51 -15.79 5.27 -0.31
C ALA A 51 -15.21 6.04 0.87
N GLU A 52 -14.48 5.34 1.75
CA GLU A 52 -13.91 5.90 2.99
C GLU A 52 -12.62 5.17 3.37
N VAL A 53 -11.67 5.91 3.96
CA VAL A 53 -10.39 5.39 4.43
C VAL A 53 -10.05 6.00 5.79
N ASP A 54 -9.79 5.13 6.77
CA ASP A 54 -9.33 5.54 8.10
C ASP A 54 -7.80 5.51 8.24
N LEU A 55 -7.30 6.26 9.23
CA LEU A 55 -5.90 6.22 9.64
C LEU A 55 -5.41 4.79 9.98
N ALA A 56 -6.25 3.98 10.62
CA ALA A 56 -5.90 2.61 11.00
C ALA A 56 -5.60 1.73 9.77
N PHE A 57 -6.29 1.97 8.65
CA PHE A 57 -6.00 1.28 7.39
C PHE A 57 -4.64 1.69 6.85
N LEU A 58 -4.36 2.99 6.79
CA LEU A 58 -3.06 3.51 6.33
C LEU A 58 -1.89 2.97 7.18
N GLN A 59 -2.07 2.91 8.51
CA GLN A 59 -1.10 2.35 9.44
C GLN A 59 -0.85 0.85 9.21
N LEU A 60 -1.91 0.07 8.94
CA LEU A 60 -1.74 -1.34 8.60
C LEU A 60 -0.92 -1.52 7.33
N LEU A 61 -1.21 -0.72 6.29
CA LEU A 61 -0.48 -0.79 5.02
C LEU A 61 0.98 -0.41 5.17
N CYS A 62 1.29 0.61 5.97
CA CYS A 62 2.64 0.99 6.35
C CYS A 62 3.36 -0.19 7.02
N ALA A 63 2.76 -0.80 8.04
CA ALA A 63 3.35 -1.94 8.73
C ALA A 63 3.58 -3.14 7.79
N ALA A 64 2.63 -3.44 6.91
CA ALA A 64 2.74 -4.52 5.94
C ALA A 64 3.85 -4.27 4.90
N GLN A 65 3.97 -3.04 4.40
CA GLN A 65 5.06 -2.66 3.51
C GLN A 65 6.42 -2.78 4.22
N SER A 66 6.55 -2.30 5.46
CA SER A 66 7.79 -2.46 6.23
C SER A 66 8.15 -3.93 6.43
N GLN A 67 7.17 -4.79 6.72
CA GLN A 67 7.39 -6.23 6.83
C GLN A 67 7.83 -6.86 5.50
N ALA A 68 7.23 -6.46 4.39
CA ALA A 68 7.65 -6.93 3.06
C ALA A 68 9.09 -6.51 2.73
N VAL A 69 9.48 -5.27 3.05
CA VAL A 69 10.87 -4.78 2.87
C VAL A 69 11.85 -5.59 3.70
N LEU A 70 11.55 -5.82 4.98
CA LEU A 70 12.38 -6.64 5.87
C LEU A 70 12.55 -8.09 5.36
N ARG A 71 11.50 -8.62 4.71
CA ARG A 71 11.49 -9.97 4.14
C ARG A 71 11.94 -10.04 2.67
N GLN A 72 12.35 -8.91 2.08
CA GLN A 72 12.72 -8.79 0.67
C GLN A 72 11.61 -9.24 -0.32
N GLN A 73 10.35 -9.06 0.07
CA GLN A 73 9.16 -9.34 -0.73
C GLN A 73 8.65 -8.09 -1.43
N SER A 74 7.93 -8.27 -2.54
CA SER A 74 7.25 -7.17 -3.22
C SER A 74 5.96 -6.80 -2.51
N PHE A 75 5.70 -5.51 -2.37
CA PHE A 75 4.45 -4.97 -1.87
C PHE A 75 4.04 -3.78 -2.73
N ARG A 76 2.90 -3.89 -3.41
CA ARG A 76 2.42 -2.85 -4.33
C ARG A 76 0.95 -2.55 -4.05
N ILE A 77 0.61 -1.26 -4.11
CA ILE A 77 -0.76 -0.78 -4.10
C ILE A 77 -1.06 -0.21 -5.48
N THR A 78 -2.17 -0.59 -6.08
CA THR A 78 -2.65 -0.11 -7.38
C THR A 78 -4.13 0.28 -7.26
N GLY A 79 -4.60 1.12 -8.18
CA GLY A 79 -5.95 1.68 -8.12
C GLY A 79 -6.05 2.93 -7.23
N ASP A 80 -7.24 3.53 -7.18
CA ASP A 80 -7.62 4.76 -6.45
C ASP A 80 -6.56 5.89 -6.46
N THR A 81 -6.00 6.22 -7.63
CA THR A 81 -4.85 7.13 -7.78
C THR A 81 -5.13 8.60 -7.44
N ALA A 82 -6.39 9.02 -7.47
CA ALA A 82 -6.84 10.37 -7.12
C ALA A 82 -8.10 10.38 -6.23
N GLY A 83 -8.44 9.23 -5.64
CA GLY A 83 -9.66 9.05 -4.86
C GLY A 83 -9.46 9.30 -3.37
N ARG A 84 -10.36 8.71 -2.58
CA ARG A 84 -10.41 8.89 -1.11
C ARG A 84 -9.14 8.38 -0.43
N PHE A 85 -8.49 7.36 -1.00
CA PHE A 85 -7.23 6.84 -0.50
C PHE A 85 -6.07 7.83 -0.66
N ALA A 86 -5.95 8.46 -1.85
CA ALA A 86 -4.93 9.45 -2.11
C ALA A 86 -5.09 10.69 -1.21
N GLU A 87 -6.33 11.15 -0.99
CA GLU A 87 -6.63 12.24 -0.05
C GLU A 87 -6.28 11.84 1.39
N ALA A 88 -6.65 10.64 1.83
CA ALA A 88 -6.33 10.15 3.17
C ALA A 88 -4.82 10.06 3.41
N LEU A 89 -4.04 9.64 2.41
CA LEU A 89 -2.57 9.64 2.47
C LEU A 89 -2.00 11.06 2.64
N ARG A 90 -2.55 12.04 1.91
CA ARG A 90 -2.14 13.45 1.99
C ARG A 90 -2.49 14.06 3.35
N GLN A 91 -3.71 13.85 3.83
CA GLN A 91 -4.18 14.35 5.12
C GLN A 91 -3.45 13.70 6.29
N GLY A 92 -3.13 12.41 6.18
CA GLY A 92 -2.38 11.67 7.19
C GLY A 92 -0.87 11.90 7.16
N GLY A 93 -0.35 12.69 6.21
CA GLY A 93 1.09 12.97 6.08
C GLY A 93 1.93 11.78 5.63
N PHE A 94 1.31 10.76 5.03
CA PHE A 94 1.98 9.56 4.52
C PHE A 94 2.64 9.79 3.15
N VAL A 95 2.22 10.83 2.44
CA VAL A 95 2.87 11.32 1.22
C VAL A 95 3.28 12.79 1.40
N PRO A 96 4.44 13.21 0.88
CA PRO A 96 4.84 14.61 0.92
C PRO A 96 3.82 15.47 0.14
N GLN A 97 3.37 16.58 0.74
CA GLN A 97 2.36 17.49 0.16
C GLN A 97 2.81 18.22 -1.12
N SER A 98 4.08 18.10 -1.47
CA SER A 98 4.69 18.77 -2.60
C SER A 98 5.50 17.73 -3.37
N GLY A 99 5.43 17.73 -4.70
CA GLY A 99 6.28 16.94 -5.61
C GLY A 99 7.78 17.29 -5.54
N THR A 100 8.26 17.71 -4.37
CA THR A 100 9.66 17.80 -4.01
C THR A 100 10.07 16.45 -3.47
N ALA A 101 10.97 15.79 -4.19
CA ALA A 101 11.68 14.61 -3.70
C ALA A 101 12.32 14.94 -2.34
N VAL A 102 11.66 14.56 -1.25
CA VAL A 102 12.27 14.50 0.07
C VAL A 102 13.09 13.21 0.07
N ASP A 103 14.35 13.35 -0.32
CA ASP A 103 15.30 12.25 -0.58
C ASP A 103 15.56 11.35 0.65
N HIS A 104 15.11 11.72 1.86
CA HIS A 104 15.56 11.07 3.10
C HIS A 104 14.50 10.79 4.17
N LEU A 105 13.21 10.91 3.87
CA LEU A 105 12.20 10.25 4.72
C LEU A 105 11.74 8.98 4.01
N PRO A 106 11.98 7.78 4.57
CA PRO A 106 11.26 6.59 4.13
C PRO A 106 9.82 6.74 4.61
N GLY A 107 9.06 7.63 3.96
CA GLY A 107 7.63 7.73 4.17
C GLY A 107 7.07 6.35 3.89
N CYS A 108 6.45 5.74 4.89
CA CYS A 108 5.63 4.57 4.68
C CYS A 108 4.69 4.85 3.52
N LEU A 109 4.69 3.99 2.51
CA LEU A 109 3.91 4.13 1.26
C LEU A 109 4.44 5.15 0.24
N GLY A 110 5.65 5.67 0.39
CA GLY A 110 6.29 6.63 -0.54
C GLY A 110 6.56 6.12 -1.97
N GLN A 111 6.21 4.86 -2.29
CA GLN A 111 6.20 4.31 -3.65
C GLN A 111 4.82 4.37 -4.32
N PHE A 112 3.80 4.95 -3.67
CA PHE A 112 2.51 5.21 -4.30
C PHE A 112 2.68 6.32 -5.34
N SER A 113 2.92 5.92 -6.59
CA SER A 113 2.89 6.84 -7.72
C SER A 113 1.43 7.00 -8.15
N GLY A 114 0.75 8.01 -7.62
CA GLY A 114 -0.46 8.53 -8.26
C GLY A 114 -0.04 9.06 -9.62
N ALA A 115 -0.38 8.32 -10.68
CA ALA A 115 -0.24 8.84 -12.03
C ALA A 115 -1.42 9.80 -12.26
N GLU A 116 -1.09 11.06 -12.50
CA GLU A 116 -1.99 12.05 -13.10
C GLU A 116 -2.47 11.60 -14.48
#